data_AF-A0A167QWM0-F1
#
_entry.id   AF-A0A167QWM0-F1
#
_cell.length_a   1.000
_cell.length_b   1.000
_cell.length_c   1.000
_cell.angle_alpha   90.00
_cell.angle_beta   90.00
_cell.angle_gamma   90.00
#
_symmetry.space_group_name_H-M   'P 1'
#
loop_
_entity.id
_entity.type
_entity.pdbx_description
1 polymer ?
#
loop_
_entity_poly.entity_id
_entity_poly.type
_entity_poly.pdbx_seq_one_letter_code
_entity_poly.pdbx_strand_id
1 'polypeptide(L)'
;MPQTTSSNLFASASADLILRTSDGVDLRVFSAILAEASPFFADLLSLPQPEPATSTHAAPAPAVIDITEMADVMEPLLGFVYPHPDPQIEKLDIVRPVLGAAFKYDFTAALSSLRKLLISPEFLEKEPTRVYAIACMYELEEEAKLASAHTLKLGLLEGALPAELKYITAYDYHRLLLLHKERREKACELLVRPDEVRCANCTAVQFGKPCVPKWWDDFELRAKEELKRHPVSDSIFSLQFLSQSAAAGCPRCGTSLLASHEALTKLKAAIDGLPSTV
;
A
#
# COMPACT_ATOMS: atom_id res chain seq x y z
N MET A 1 7.14 -41.68 -11.73
CA MET A 1 6.68 -40.43 -12.37
C MET A 1 6.05 -39.58 -11.29
N PRO A 2 6.40 -38.29 -11.17
CA PRO A 2 5.69 -37.40 -10.24
C PRO A 2 4.20 -37.41 -10.61
N GLN A 3 3.32 -37.52 -9.62
CA GLN A 3 1.88 -37.47 -9.83
C GLN A 3 1.51 -36.02 -10.17
N THR A 4 1.10 -35.76 -11.41
CA THR A 4 0.59 -34.46 -11.81
C THR A 4 -0.89 -34.36 -11.46
N THR A 5 -1.32 -33.20 -10.97
CA THR A 5 -2.72 -32.91 -10.63
C THR A 5 -3.27 -31.91 -11.63
N SER A 6 -4.52 -32.02 -12.06
CA SER A 6 -5.14 -30.98 -12.93
C SER A 6 -5.83 -29.92 -12.10
N SER A 7 -5.70 -28.65 -12.50
CA SER A 7 -6.49 -27.57 -11.90
C SER A 7 -7.97 -27.72 -12.24
N ASN A 8 -8.84 -27.42 -11.26
CA ASN A 8 -10.28 -27.39 -11.49
C ASN A 8 -10.75 -26.15 -12.27
N LEU A 9 -10.02 -25.03 -12.15
CA LEU A 9 -10.35 -23.78 -12.83
C LEU A 9 -9.92 -23.82 -14.30
N PHE A 10 -8.76 -24.42 -14.58
CA PHE A 10 -8.18 -24.55 -15.91
C PHE A 10 -8.19 -26.01 -16.38
N ALA A 11 -9.40 -26.56 -16.56
CA ALA A 11 -9.63 -27.97 -16.92
C ALA A 11 -10.24 -28.19 -18.33
N SER A 12 -10.32 -27.16 -19.17
CA SER A 12 -11.01 -27.26 -20.46
C SER A 12 -10.41 -28.35 -21.36
N ALA A 13 -11.25 -29.30 -21.81
CA ALA A 13 -10.82 -30.37 -22.70
C ALA A 13 -10.39 -29.85 -24.09
N SER A 14 -10.89 -28.68 -24.48
CA SER A 14 -10.60 -28.03 -25.76
C SER A 14 -9.30 -27.22 -25.77
N ALA A 15 -8.65 -27.03 -24.61
CA ALA A 15 -7.38 -26.34 -24.50
C ALA A 15 -6.26 -27.11 -25.22
N ASP A 16 -5.44 -26.38 -25.96
CA ASP A 16 -4.37 -26.85 -26.84
C ASP A 16 -2.97 -26.75 -26.21
N LEU A 17 -2.87 -26.12 -25.04
CA LEU A 17 -1.62 -25.95 -24.29
C LEU A 17 -1.82 -26.31 -22.80
N ILE A 18 -0.80 -26.90 -22.20
CA ILE A 18 -0.71 -27.15 -20.76
C ILE A 18 0.47 -26.37 -20.20
N LEU A 19 0.21 -25.48 -19.25
CA LEU A 19 1.25 -24.93 -18.39
C LEU A 19 1.39 -25.83 -17.16
N ARG A 20 2.57 -26.41 -16.96
CA ARG A 20 2.87 -27.24 -15.79
C ARG A 20 3.62 -26.41 -14.77
N THR A 21 2.97 -26.18 -13.64
CA THR A 21 3.51 -25.45 -12.49
C THR A 21 4.61 -26.26 -11.78
N SER A 22 5.44 -25.58 -10.99
CA SER A 22 6.58 -26.21 -10.31
C SER A 22 6.17 -27.22 -9.22
N ASP A 23 4.95 -27.10 -8.68
CA ASP A 23 4.31 -28.05 -7.78
C ASP A 23 3.56 -29.19 -8.50
N GLY A 24 3.70 -29.28 -9.83
CA GLY A 24 3.18 -30.40 -10.62
C GLY A 24 1.69 -30.30 -10.96
N VAL A 25 1.10 -29.11 -10.90
CA VAL A 25 -0.27 -28.87 -11.33
C VAL A 25 -0.31 -28.48 -12.81
N ASP A 26 -1.12 -29.19 -13.59
CA ASP A 26 -1.36 -28.95 -15.02
C ASP A 26 -2.53 -27.97 -15.19
N LEU A 27 -2.23 -26.81 -15.78
CA LEU A 27 -3.18 -25.75 -16.13
C LEU A 27 -3.46 -25.81 -17.63
N ARG A 28 -4.68 -26.23 -18.01
CA ARG A 28 -5.08 -26.33 -19.41
C ARG A 28 -5.56 -24.97 -19.92
N VAL A 29 -4.81 -24.40 -20.86
CA VAL A 29 -4.96 -23.02 -21.35
C VAL A 29 -5.03 -22.97 -22.88
N PHE A 30 -5.51 -21.87 -23.43
CA PHE A 30 -5.56 -21.64 -24.87
C PHE A 30 -4.34 -20.84 -25.31
N SER A 31 -3.50 -21.43 -26.17
CA SER A 31 -2.26 -20.82 -26.65
C SER A 31 -2.48 -19.42 -27.24
N ALA A 32 -3.57 -19.24 -27.99
CA ALA A 32 -3.95 -17.96 -28.61
C ALA A 32 -4.27 -16.86 -27.58
N ILE A 33 -4.99 -17.18 -26.50
CA ILE A 33 -5.28 -16.20 -25.44
C ILE A 33 -4.00 -15.86 -24.69
N LEU A 34 -3.17 -16.87 -24.41
CA LEU A 34 -1.91 -16.68 -23.71
C LEU A 34 -0.94 -15.79 -24.50
N ALA A 35 -0.80 -16.03 -25.81
CA ALA A 35 0.03 -15.24 -26.71
C ALA A 35 -0.48 -13.81 -26.87
N GLU A 36 -1.80 -13.61 -27.01
CA GLU A 36 -2.38 -12.27 -27.12
C GLU A 36 -2.17 -11.45 -25.83
N ALA A 37 -2.24 -12.10 -24.67
CA ALA A 37 -2.15 -11.43 -23.38
C ALA A 37 -0.70 -11.20 -22.89
N SER A 38 0.27 -11.91 -23.45
CA SER A 38 1.68 -11.88 -23.01
C SER A 38 2.62 -11.94 -24.21
N PRO A 39 3.37 -10.85 -24.49
CA PRO A 39 4.43 -10.85 -25.49
C PRO A 39 5.47 -11.95 -25.24
N PHE A 40 5.81 -12.21 -23.97
CA PHE A 40 6.71 -13.29 -23.59
C PHE A 40 6.21 -14.65 -24.12
N PHE A 41 4.94 -14.97 -23.90
CA PHE A 41 4.37 -16.24 -24.37
C PHE A 41 4.17 -16.24 -25.88
N ALA A 42 3.85 -15.11 -26.52
CA ALA A 42 3.81 -15.01 -27.97
C ALA A 42 5.15 -15.37 -28.60
N ASP A 43 6.24 -14.80 -28.09
CA ASP A 43 7.60 -15.09 -28.53
C ASP A 43 7.97 -16.55 -28.26
N LEU A 44 7.72 -17.05 -27.05
CA LEU A 44 8.02 -18.43 -26.66
C LEU A 44 7.30 -19.45 -27.57
N LEU A 45 6.03 -19.21 -27.88
CA LEU A 45 5.22 -20.09 -28.73
C LEU A 45 5.59 -19.98 -30.21
N SER A 46 6.24 -18.89 -30.64
CA SER A 46 6.73 -18.72 -32.01
C SER A 46 8.00 -19.55 -32.30
N LEU A 47 8.71 -20.01 -31.26
CA LEU A 47 9.94 -20.76 -31.41
C LEU A 47 9.67 -22.16 -32.00
N PRO A 48 10.56 -22.66 -32.89
CA PRO A 48 10.45 -24.02 -33.41
C PRO A 48 10.51 -25.04 -32.26
N GLN A 49 9.42 -25.78 -32.05
CA GLN A 49 9.44 -26.89 -31.10
C GLN A 49 10.10 -28.12 -31.73
N PRO A 50 10.93 -28.89 -30.98
CA PRO A 50 11.48 -30.14 -31.47
C PRO A 50 10.34 -31.09 -31.86
N GLU A 51 10.41 -31.63 -33.09
CA GLU A 51 9.37 -32.53 -33.60
C GLU A 51 9.19 -33.73 -32.65
N PRO A 52 7.95 -34.06 -32.26
CA PRO A 52 7.71 -35.23 -31.43
C PRO A 52 8.11 -36.48 -32.20
N ALA A 53 9.06 -37.23 -31.65
CA ALA A 53 9.39 -38.54 -32.15
C ALA A 53 8.14 -39.44 -32.03
N THR A 54 7.72 -39.99 -33.16
CA THR A 54 6.73 -41.07 -33.37
C THR A 54 5.25 -40.69 -33.54
N SER A 55 4.84 -40.81 -34.80
CA SER A 55 3.53 -41.06 -35.37
C SER A 55 2.69 -42.10 -34.61
N THR A 56 1.46 -41.75 -34.24
CA THR A 56 0.29 -42.66 -34.18
C THR A 56 -0.99 -41.85 -34.38
N HIS A 57 -2.03 -42.49 -34.95
CA HIS A 57 -3.34 -41.92 -35.28
C HIS A 57 -4.21 -41.54 -34.06
N ALA A 58 -3.64 -40.84 -33.09
CA ALA A 58 -4.36 -40.19 -31.99
C ALA A 58 -4.40 -38.68 -32.25
N ALA A 59 -5.43 -37.99 -31.76
CA ALA A 59 -5.45 -36.53 -31.76
C ALA A 59 -4.15 -36.04 -31.08
N PRO A 60 -3.47 -35.02 -31.64
CA PRO A 60 -2.20 -34.54 -31.08
C PRO A 60 -2.43 -34.13 -29.63
N ALA A 61 -1.62 -34.68 -28.72
CA ALA A 61 -1.64 -34.28 -27.32
C ALA A 61 -1.27 -32.79 -27.22
N PRO A 62 -1.88 -32.03 -26.30
CA PRO A 62 -1.55 -30.62 -26.11
C PRO A 62 -0.08 -30.47 -25.71
N ALA A 63 0.57 -29.42 -26.20
CA ALA A 63 1.95 -29.12 -25.84
C ALA A 63 2.04 -28.82 -24.33
N VAL A 64 3.15 -29.18 -23.70
CA VAL A 64 3.38 -28.94 -22.27
C VAL A 64 4.56 -27.98 -22.11
N ILE A 65 4.36 -26.88 -21.38
CA ILE A 65 5.40 -25.91 -21.01
C ILE A 65 5.53 -25.92 -19.49
N ASP A 66 6.71 -26.28 -19.00
CA ASP A 66 7.04 -26.19 -17.58
C ASP A 66 7.32 -24.73 -17.19
N ILE A 67 6.72 -24.27 -16.09
CA ILE A 67 6.91 -22.94 -15.51
C ILE A 67 7.39 -23.05 -14.06
N THR A 68 8.01 -21.98 -13.54
CA THR A 68 8.66 -22.04 -12.22
C THR A 68 7.71 -21.70 -11.07
N GLU A 69 6.60 -21.06 -11.38
CA GLU A 69 5.59 -20.57 -10.47
C GLU A 69 4.69 -21.73 -10.03
N MET A 70 4.23 -21.65 -8.79
CA MET A 70 3.28 -22.59 -8.22
C MET A 70 1.85 -22.30 -8.70
N ALA A 71 0.96 -23.27 -8.57
CA ALA A 71 -0.45 -23.14 -8.96
C ALA A 71 -1.17 -21.97 -8.26
N ASP A 72 -0.88 -21.74 -6.97
CA ASP A 72 -1.48 -20.65 -6.18
C ASP A 72 -1.09 -19.23 -6.67
N VAL A 73 -0.04 -19.12 -7.49
CA VAL A 73 0.40 -17.89 -8.14
C VAL A 73 -0.15 -17.80 -9.56
N MET A 74 -0.06 -18.89 -10.32
CA MET A 74 -0.43 -18.89 -11.74
C MET A 74 -1.92 -18.92 -11.99
N GLU A 75 -2.71 -19.60 -11.14
CA GLU A 75 -4.16 -19.62 -11.31
C GLU A 75 -4.79 -18.23 -11.17
N PRO A 76 -4.49 -17.42 -10.13
CA PRO A 76 -4.98 -16.05 -10.06
C PRO A 76 -4.47 -15.19 -11.22
N LEU A 77 -3.20 -15.32 -11.61
CA LEU A 77 -2.64 -14.56 -12.73
C LEU A 77 -3.41 -14.82 -14.03
N LEU A 78 -3.65 -16.09 -14.36
CA LEU A 78 -4.44 -16.47 -15.52
C LEU A 78 -5.91 -16.08 -15.36
N GLY A 79 -6.43 -16.02 -14.14
CA GLY A 79 -7.77 -15.52 -13.83
C GLY A 79 -8.00 -14.08 -14.31
N PHE A 80 -6.98 -13.21 -14.25
CA PHE A 80 -7.04 -11.85 -14.80
C PHE A 80 -6.97 -11.79 -16.34
N VAL A 81 -6.52 -12.87 -16.99
CA VAL A 81 -6.25 -12.92 -18.43
C VAL A 81 -7.40 -13.61 -19.18
N TYR A 82 -7.91 -14.69 -18.62
CA TYR A 82 -8.97 -15.49 -19.20
C TYR A 82 -10.34 -14.91 -18.84
N PRO A 83 -11.40 -15.22 -19.62
CA PRO A 83 -12.76 -14.73 -19.37
C PRO A 83 -13.41 -15.42 -18.16
N HIS A 84 -12.84 -15.20 -16.98
CA HIS A 84 -13.34 -15.63 -15.68
C HIS A 84 -13.62 -14.39 -14.82
N PRO A 85 -14.39 -14.52 -13.72
CA PRO A 85 -14.46 -13.47 -12.72
C PRO A 85 -13.06 -13.18 -12.16
N ASP A 86 -12.77 -11.90 -11.91
CA ASP A 86 -11.51 -11.48 -11.32
C ASP A 86 -11.24 -12.25 -10.00
N PRO A 87 -10.02 -12.78 -9.82
CA PRO A 87 -9.68 -13.55 -8.63
C PRO A 87 -9.75 -12.67 -7.39
N GLN A 88 -10.33 -13.21 -6.33
CA GLN A 88 -10.40 -12.54 -5.03
C GLN A 88 -9.10 -12.79 -4.28
N ILE A 89 -8.22 -11.78 -4.25
CA ILE A 89 -6.94 -11.85 -3.53
C ILE A 89 -6.99 -10.90 -2.33
N GLU A 90 -7.08 -11.47 -1.13
CA GLU A 90 -7.25 -10.72 0.13
C GLU A 90 -5.95 -10.53 0.92
N LYS A 91 -4.83 -11.11 0.46
CA LYS A 91 -3.55 -11.12 1.19
C LYS A 91 -2.39 -10.65 0.32
N LEU A 92 -1.57 -9.76 0.86
CA LEU A 92 -0.35 -9.29 0.20
C LEU A 92 0.66 -10.41 -0.05
N ASP A 93 0.63 -11.49 0.75
CA ASP A 93 1.46 -12.69 0.55
C ASP A 93 1.21 -13.36 -0.81
N ILE A 94 0.01 -13.19 -1.37
CA ILE A 94 -0.38 -13.71 -2.69
C ILE A 94 -0.19 -12.62 -3.76
N VAL A 95 -0.55 -11.35 -3.46
CA VAL A 95 -0.37 -10.24 -4.41
C VAL A 95 1.08 -10.13 -4.86
N ARG A 96 2.04 -10.20 -3.92
CA ARG A 96 3.47 -10.05 -4.21
C ARG A 96 4.00 -11.06 -5.25
N PRO A 97 3.85 -12.40 -5.07
CA PRO A 97 4.32 -13.37 -6.05
C PRO A 97 3.52 -13.32 -7.37
N VAL A 98 2.20 -13.06 -7.32
CA VAL A 98 1.38 -12.92 -8.55
C VAL A 98 1.84 -11.71 -9.37
N LEU A 99 2.13 -10.59 -8.72
CA LEU A 99 2.71 -9.41 -9.36
C LEU A 99 4.07 -9.72 -9.98
N GLY A 100 4.92 -10.48 -9.28
CA GLY A 100 6.23 -10.91 -9.79
C GLY A 100 6.12 -11.79 -11.03
N ALA A 101 5.19 -12.74 -11.04
CA ALA A 101 4.90 -13.59 -12.19
C ALA A 101 4.32 -12.76 -13.37
N ALA A 102 3.46 -11.79 -13.08
CA ALA A 102 2.90 -10.89 -14.09
C ALA A 102 3.99 -10.05 -14.77
N PHE A 103 4.98 -9.55 -14.02
CA PHE A 103 6.14 -8.86 -14.58
C PHE A 103 7.03 -9.80 -15.38
N LYS A 104 7.35 -10.97 -14.83
CA LYS A 104 8.22 -11.96 -15.48
C LYS A 104 7.68 -12.40 -16.84
N TYR A 105 6.37 -12.61 -16.92
CA TYR A 105 5.68 -13.07 -18.12
C TYR A 105 5.02 -11.94 -18.91
N ASP A 106 5.29 -10.68 -18.58
CA ASP A 106 4.80 -9.51 -19.31
C ASP A 106 3.28 -9.48 -19.56
N PHE A 107 2.48 -9.82 -18.53
CA PHE A 107 1.02 -9.74 -18.58
C PHE A 107 0.52 -8.32 -18.25
N THR A 108 0.61 -7.42 -19.22
CA THR A 108 0.31 -5.98 -19.05
C THR A 108 -1.09 -5.68 -18.50
N ALA A 109 -2.12 -6.41 -18.94
CA ALA A 109 -3.49 -6.26 -18.45
C ALA A 109 -3.62 -6.69 -16.98
N ALA A 110 -3.04 -7.85 -16.62
CA ALA A 110 -3.02 -8.34 -15.25
C ALA A 110 -2.22 -7.41 -14.33
N LEU A 111 -1.08 -6.87 -14.78
CA LEU A 111 -0.30 -5.86 -14.06
C LEU A 111 -1.16 -4.64 -13.71
N SER A 112 -1.96 -4.16 -14.67
CA SER A 112 -2.84 -3.01 -14.45
C SER A 112 -3.89 -3.28 -13.35
N SER A 113 -4.47 -4.48 -13.33
CA SER A 113 -5.44 -4.91 -12.30
C SER A 113 -4.77 -5.11 -10.94
N LEU A 114 -3.60 -5.76 -10.91
CA LEU A 114 -2.83 -6.02 -9.69
C LEU A 114 -2.31 -4.73 -9.03
N ARG A 115 -1.89 -3.74 -9.83
CA ARG A 115 -1.48 -2.42 -9.32
C ARG A 115 -2.63 -1.70 -8.63
N LYS A 116 -3.84 -1.72 -9.23
CA LYS A 116 -5.05 -1.16 -8.61
C LYS A 116 -5.42 -1.89 -7.32
N LEU A 117 -5.30 -3.22 -7.32
CA LEU A 117 -5.54 -4.02 -6.13
C LEU A 117 -4.54 -3.68 -5.01
N LEU A 118 -3.26 -3.53 -5.34
CA LEU A 118 -2.18 -3.21 -4.39
C LEU A 118 -2.44 -1.89 -3.65
N ILE A 119 -3.00 -0.88 -4.34
CA ILE A 119 -3.38 0.41 -3.74
C ILE A 119 -4.84 0.48 -3.28
N SER A 120 -5.52 -0.66 -3.14
CA SER A 120 -6.87 -0.67 -2.59
C SER A 120 -6.87 -0.14 -1.13
N PRO A 121 -7.95 0.52 -0.69
CA PRO A 121 -8.05 1.02 0.69
C PRO A 121 -7.81 -0.07 1.74
N GLU A 122 -8.22 -1.31 1.45
CA GLU A 122 -8.04 -2.45 2.35
C GLU A 122 -6.57 -2.71 2.69
N PHE A 123 -5.67 -2.63 1.71
CA PHE A 123 -4.23 -2.83 1.95
C PHE A 123 -3.55 -1.55 2.44
N LEU A 124 -3.92 -0.39 1.90
CA LEU A 124 -3.34 0.89 2.31
C LEU A 124 -3.67 1.28 3.76
N GLU A 125 -4.81 0.85 4.31
CA GLU A 125 -5.16 1.11 5.70
C GLU A 125 -4.58 0.07 6.65
N LYS A 126 -4.56 -1.22 6.26
CA LYS A 126 -4.10 -2.31 7.13
C LYS A 126 -2.58 -2.40 7.17
N GLU A 127 -1.91 -2.33 6.02
CA GLU A 127 -0.48 -2.68 5.89
C GLU A 127 0.30 -1.74 4.94
N PRO A 128 0.22 -0.40 5.08
CA PRO A 128 0.80 0.53 4.12
C PRO A 128 2.32 0.41 3.96
N THR A 129 3.05 0.03 5.01
CA THR A 129 4.51 -0.20 4.93
C THR A 129 4.86 -1.38 4.03
N ARG A 130 4.03 -2.43 4.01
CA ARG A 130 4.20 -3.57 3.11
C ARG A 130 3.88 -3.17 1.68
N VAL A 131 2.78 -2.44 1.48
CA VAL A 131 2.39 -1.92 0.16
C VAL A 131 3.51 -1.05 -0.42
N TYR A 132 4.06 -0.13 0.38
CA TYR A 132 5.19 0.70 0.00
C TYR A 132 6.40 -0.14 -0.42
N ALA A 133 6.76 -1.15 0.39
CA ALA A 133 7.89 -2.02 0.08
C ALA A 133 7.69 -2.80 -1.22
N ILE A 134 6.49 -3.37 -1.45
CA ILE A 134 6.16 -4.07 -2.69
C ILE A 134 6.22 -3.12 -3.89
N ALA A 135 5.68 -1.90 -3.75
CA ALA A 135 5.73 -0.92 -4.81
C ALA A 135 7.17 -0.54 -5.18
N CYS A 136 8.05 -0.31 -4.20
CA CYS A 136 9.47 -0.05 -4.44
C CYS A 136 10.19 -1.24 -5.09
N MET A 137 9.91 -2.48 -4.65
CA MET A 137 10.52 -3.69 -5.22
C MET A 137 10.28 -3.83 -6.73
N TYR A 138 9.12 -3.37 -7.21
CA TYR A 138 8.72 -3.44 -8.61
C TYR A 138 8.79 -2.08 -9.33
N GLU A 139 9.49 -1.09 -8.75
CA GLU A 139 9.67 0.25 -9.32
C GLU A 139 8.35 0.97 -9.66
N LEU A 140 7.29 0.68 -8.89
CA LEU A 140 5.96 1.26 -9.02
C LEU A 140 5.88 2.61 -8.29
N GLU A 141 6.50 3.64 -8.88
CA GLU A 141 6.71 4.94 -8.23
C GLU A 141 5.40 5.64 -7.79
N GLU A 142 4.34 5.57 -8.58
CA GLU A 142 3.06 6.22 -8.25
C GLU A 142 2.36 5.51 -7.08
N GLU A 143 2.37 4.18 -7.07
CA GLU A 143 1.88 3.37 -5.96
C GLU A 143 2.72 3.56 -4.70
N ALA A 144 4.04 3.69 -4.83
CA ALA A 144 4.95 3.97 -3.71
C ALA A 144 4.65 5.35 -3.09
N LYS A 145 4.39 6.38 -3.91
CA LYS A 145 3.95 7.69 -3.40
C LYS A 145 2.65 7.58 -2.61
N LEU A 146 1.63 6.92 -3.17
CA LEU A 146 0.35 6.72 -2.47
C LEU A 146 0.52 5.97 -1.15
N ALA A 147 1.25 4.85 -1.16
CA ALA A 147 1.51 4.08 0.04
C ALA A 147 2.28 4.88 1.10
N SER A 148 3.28 5.68 0.69
CA SER A 148 4.07 6.50 1.59
C SER A 148 3.22 7.49 2.40
N ALA A 149 2.19 8.08 1.80
CA ALA A 149 1.26 8.97 2.51
C ALA A 149 0.49 8.24 3.62
N HIS A 150 0.08 7.00 3.38
CA HIS A 150 -0.62 6.20 4.38
C HIS A 150 0.31 5.77 5.53
N THR A 151 1.62 5.60 5.28
CA THR A 151 2.57 5.28 6.36
C THR A 151 2.70 6.40 7.39
N LEU A 152 2.35 7.65 7.07
CA LEU A 152 2.43 8.79 8.01
C LEU A 152 1.51 8.63 9.23
N LYS A 153 0.48 7.79 9.12
CA LYS A 153 -0.41 7.44 10.24
C LYS A 153 0.23 6.44 11.20
N LEU A 154 1.35 5.85 10.84
CA LEU A 154 2.03 4.81 11.61
C LEU A 154 3.30 5.36 12.27
N GLY A 155 3.61 4.85 13.46
CA GLY A 155 4.93 4.96 14.06
C GLY A 155 5.91 4.07 13.31
N LEU A 156 6.49 4.58 12.21
CA LEU A 156 7.32 3.79 11.28
C LEU A 156 8.48 3.01 11.94
N LEU A 157 9.02 3.52 13.06
CA LEU A 157 10.13 2.90 13.80
C LEU A 157 9.66 1.99 14.95
N GLU A 158 8.39 2.05 15.31
CA GLU A 158 7.78 1.31 16.44
C GLU A 158 7.01 0.08 15.94
N GLY A 159 6.72 0.01 14.65
CA GLY A 159 5.98 -1.08 14.01
C GLY A 159 6.81 -2.35 13.74
N ALA A 160 6.10 -3.43 13.41
CA ALA A 160 6.73 -4.65 12.93
C ALA A 160 7.49 -4.40 11.62
N LEU A 161 8.66 -5.02 11.45
CA LEU A 161 9.43 -4.97 10.22
C LEU A 161 8.90 -6.03 9.25
N PRO A 162 8.22 -5.64 8.15
CA PRO A 162 7.72 -6.61 7.19
C PRO A 162 8.86 -7.27 6.42
N ALA A 163 8.64 -8.51 5.98
CA ALA A 163 9.63 -9.28 5.25
C ALA A 163 10.01 -8.62 3.91
N GLU A 164 9.09 -7.86 3.31
CA GLU A 164 9.27 -7.13 2.06
C GLU A 164 10.36 -6.06 2.15
N LEU A 165 10.58 -5.46 3.33
CA LEU A 165 11.66 -4.48 3.53
C LEU A 165 13.06 -5.06 3.30
N LYS A 166 13.22 -6.39 3.33
CA LYS A 166 14.51 -7.04 3.02
C LYS A 166 14.92 -6.88 1.55
N TYR A 167 13.97 -6.58 0.68
CA TYR A 167 14.15 -6.57 -0.77
C TYR A 167 14.12 -5.18 -1.38
N ILE A 168 13.89 -4.13 -0.58
CA ILE A 168 13.97 -2.74 -1.06
C ILE A 168 15.40 -2.21 -0.93
N THR A 169 15.71 -1.17 -1.71
CA THR A 169 17.01 -0.52 -1.57
C THR A 169 17.07 0.31 -0.29
N ALA A 170 18.28 0.50 0.24
CA ALA A 170 18.50 1.44 1.34
C ALA A 170 18.11 2.87 0.97
N TYR A 171 18.16 3.21 -0.33
CA TYR A 171 17.74 4.51 -0.85
C TYR A 171 16.24 4.74 -0.66
N ASP A 172 15.40 3.77 -1.06
CA ASP A 172 13.93 3.87 -0.91
C ASP A 172 13.53 3.96 0.56
N TYR A 173 14.14 3.11 1.40
CA TYR A 173 13.89 3.17 2.83
C TYR A 173 14.29 4.53 3.44
N HIS A 174 15.46 5.06 3.06
CA HIS A 174 15.92 6.36 3.53
C HIS A 174 15.02 7.51 3.05
N ARG A 175 14.51 7.44 1.82
CA ARG A 175 13.54 8.41 1.28
C ARG A 175 12.26 8.46 2.13
N LEU A 176 11.73 7.29 2.54
CA LEU A 176 10.58 7.22 3.44
C LEU A 176 10.88 7.82 4.82
N LEU A 177 12.06 7.54 5.39
CA LEU A 177 12.49 8.13 6.67
C LEU A 177 12.61 9.66 6.60
N LEU A 178 13.15 10.19 5.50
CA LEU A 178 13.25 11.63 5.28
C LEU A 178 11.87 12.29 5.21
N LEU A 179 10.93 11.72 4.47
CA LEU A 179 9.55 12.20 4.42
C LEU A 179 8.95 12.32 5.84
N HIS A 180 9.09 11.26 6.63
CA HIS A 180 8.63 11.23 8.01
C HIS A 180 9.32 12.29 8.87
N LYS A 181 10.64 12.41 8.79
CA LYS A 181 11.42 13.38 9.57
C LYS A 181 11.02 14.81 9.24
N GLU A 182 11.04 15.18 7.96
CA GLU A 182 10.73 16.54 7.52
C GLU A 182 9.31 16.95 7.90
N ARG A 183 8.34 16.04 7.75
CA ARG A 183 6.95 16.33 8.09
C ARG A 183 6.77 16.53 9.60
N ARG A 184 7.43 15.72 10.44
CA ARG A 184 7.41 15.89 11.91
C ARG A 184 7.99 17.24 12.33
N GLU A 185 9.13 17.62 11.76
CA GLU A 185 9.82 18.89 12.05
C GLU A 185 8.93 20.08 11.64
N LYS A 186 8.49 20.13 10.38
CA LYS A 186 7.62 21.20 9.86
C LYS A 186 6.29 21.28 10.59
N ALA A 187 5.66 20.15 10.91
CA ALA A 187 4.39 20.14 11.65
C ALA A 187 4.56 20.68 13.09
N CYS A 188 5.68 20.35 13.76
CA CYS A 188 5.99 20.91 15.07
C CYS A 188 6.30 22.41 15.02
N GLU A 189 6.95 22.89 13.96
CA GLU A 189 7.22 24.32 13.72
C GLU A 189 5.93 25.12 13.47
N LEU A 190 4.93 24.51 12.84
CA LEU A 190 3.63 25.13 12.62
C LEU A 190 2.78 25.23 13.90
N LEU A 191 3.04 24.41 14.92
CA LEU A 191 2.37 24.48 16.22
C LEU A 191 2.83 25.69 17.05
N VAL A 192 2.45 26.88 16.59
CA VAL A 192 2.61 28.15 17.27
C VAL A 192 1.24 28.73 17.55
N ARG A 193 1.07 29.31 18.74
CA ARG A 193 -0.20 29.91 19.17
C ARG A 193 -0.64 31.04 18.24
N PRO A 194 -1.80 30.93 17.57
CA PRO A 194 -2.43 32.05 16.87
C PRO A 194 -2.87 33.14 17.87
N ASP A 195 -2.83 34.40 17.48
CA ASP A 195 -3.21 35.53 18.36
C ASP A 195 -4.70 35.51 18.74
N GLU A 196 -5.53 34.86 17.91
CA GLU A 196 -6.96 34.63 18.14
C GLU A 196 -7.21 33.61 19.26
N VAL A 197 -6.25 32.72 19.53
CA VAL A 197 -6.34 31.71 20.59
C VAL A 197 -6.14 32.38 21.95
N ARG A 198 -7.27 32.65 22.62
CA ARG A 198 -7.32 33.30 23.92
C ARG A 198 -8.27 32.59 24.86
N CYS A 199 -8.04 32.75 26.15
CA CYS A 199 -8.98 32.33 27.18
C CYS A 199 -9.32 33.49 28.09
N ALA A 200 -10.62 33.76 28.27
CA ALA A 200 -11.11 34.88 29.08
C ALA A 200 -10.59 34.87 30.53
N ASN A 201 -10.21 33.70 31.05
CA ASN A 201 -9.71 33.55 32.42
C ASN A 201 -8.19 33.38 32.50
N CYS A 202 -7.56 32.69 31.53
CA CYS A 202 -6.12 32.45 31.54
C CYS A 202 -5.30 33.57 30.90
N THR A 203 -5.86 34.30 29.93
CA THR A 203 -5.17 35.36 29.18
C THR A 203 -5.24 36.71 29.90
N ALA A 204 -5.85 36.76 31.09
CA ALA A 204 -5.73 37.92 31.97
C ALA A 204 -4.24 38.17 32.28
N VAL A 205 -3.78 39.40 32.09
CA VAL A 205 -2.37 39.78 32.22
C VAL A 205 -1.92 39.56 33.66
N GLN A 206 -1.02 38.61 33.90
CA GLN A 206 -0.24 38.56 35.12
C GLN A 206 1.12 39.20 34.85
N PHE A 207 1.50 40.22 35.64
CA PHE A 207 2.82 40.86 35.58
C PHE A 207 3.26 41.37 34.19
N GLY A 208 2.34 41.93 33.39
CA GLY A 208 2.68 42.58 32.12
C GLY A 208 3.01 41.63 30.95
N LYS A 209 2.91 40.31 31.12
CA LYS A 209 3.02 39.33 30.02
C LYS A 209 1.68 38.64 29.76
N PRO A 210 1.22 38.53 28.50
CA PRO A 210 0.03 37.76 28.18
C PRO A 210 0.30 36.28 28.45
N CYS A 211 -0.38 35.71 29.45
CA CYS A 211 -0.27 34.29 29.77
C CYS A 211 -0.87 33.43 28.65
N VAL A 212 -0.21 32.31 28.36
CA VAL A 212 -0.70 31.30 27.43
C VAL A 212 -1.94 30.64 28.06
N PRO A 213 -3.04 30.46 27.31
CA PRO A 213 -4.17 29.67 27.80
C PRO A 213 -3.72 28.28 28.23
N LYS A 214 -4.12 27.81 29.41
CA LYS A 214 -3.73 26.49 29.93
C LYS A 214 -4.06 25.36 28.94
N TRP A 215 -5.20 25.46 28.26
CA TRP A 215 -5.58 24.49 27.23
C TRP A 215 -4.64 24.47 26.05
N TRP A 216 -4.11 25.64 25.63
CA TRP A 216 -3.18 25.72 24.51
C TRP A 216 -1.82 25.16 24.91
N ASP A 217 -1.34 25.48 26.11
CA ASP A 217 -0.08 24.96 26.63
C ASP A 217 -0.11 23.42 26.71
N ASP A 218 -1.19 22.85 27.25
CA ASP A 218 -1.43 21.40 27.26
C ASP A 218 -1.56 20.81 25.83
N PHE A 219 -2.34 21.46 24.96
CA PHE A 219 -2.52 21.04 23.57
C PHE A 219 -1.19 21.01 22.82
N GLU A 220 -0.41 22.08 22.87
CA GLU A 220 0.86 22.23 22.15
C GLU A 220 1.87 21.19 22.61
N LEU A 221 1.99 20.96 23.92
CA LEU A 221 2.89 19.96 24.49
C LEU A 221 2.53 18.55 23.99
N ARG A 222 1.27 18.13 24.13
CA ARG A 222 0.83 16.80 23.73
C ARG A 222 0.82 16.65 22.21
N ALA A 223 0.45 17.69 21.47
CA ALA A 223 0.40 17.65 20.01
C ALA A 223 1.81 17.53 19.42
N LYS A 224 2.81 18.21 19.99
CA LYS A 224 4.22 18.02 19.61
C LYS A 224 4.73 16.61 19.90
N GLU A 225 4.30 15.99 21.00
CA GLU A 225 4.65 14.60 21.29
C GLU A 225 3.98 13.63 20.32
N GLU A 226 2.70 13.83 20.03
CA GLU A 226 1.94 13.00 19.09
C GLU A 226 2.47 13.15 17.66
N LEU A 227 2.73 14.37 17.19
CA LEU A 227 3.29 14.63 15.86
C LEU A 227 4.67 14.01 15.67
N LYS A 228 5.47 13.88 16.73
CA LYS A 228 6.76 13.17 16.66
C LYS A 228 6.59 11.68 16.40
N ARG A 229 5.48 11.07 16.82
CA ARG A 229 5.16 9.65 16.52
C ARG A 229 4.45 9.53 15.17
N HIS A 230 3.40 10.32 14.99
CA HIS A 230 2.49 10.30 13.84
C HIS A 230 2.39 11.72 13.23
N PRO A 231 3.10 12.01 12.13
CA PRO A 231 3.09 13.34 11.50
C PRO A 231 1.80 13.66 10.72
N VAL A 232 0.64 13.38 11.31
CA VAL A 232 -0.70 13.63 10.75
C VAL A 232 -1.51 14.53 11.67
N SER A 233 -2.35 15.38 11.08
CA SER A 233 -3.16 16.34 11.83
C SER A 233 -4.41 15.70 12.46
N ASP A 234 -4.94 14.63 11.87
CA ASP A 234 -6.22 14.04 12.27
C ASP A 234 -6.23 13.54 13.72
N SER A 235 -5.10 13.04 14.24
CA SER A 235 -5.00 12.58 15.62
C SER A 235 -5.10 13.75 16.61
N ILE A 236 -4.30 14.80 16.40
CA ILE A 236 -4.21 15.96 17.31
C ILE A 236 -5.45 16.85 17.27
N PHE A 237 -6.18 16.91 16.15
CA PHE A 237 -7.43 17.67 16.04
C PHE A 237 -8.69 16.83 16.27
N SER A 238 -8.55 15.57 16.69
CA SER A 238 -9.70 14.74 17.05
C SER A 238 -10.44 15.30 18.28
N LEU A 239 -11.76 15.07 18.33
CA LEU A 239 -12.57 15.49 19.48
C LEU A 239 -12.04 14.91 20.80
N GLN A 240 -11.58 13.66 20.78
CA GLN A 240 -10.99 13.00 21.94
C GLN A 240 -9.75 13.77 22.42
N PHE A 241 -8.83 14.10 21.51
CA PHE A 241 -7.59 14.80 21.84
C PHE A 241 -7.83 16.22 22.37
N LEU A 242 -8.72 16.98 21.72
CA LEU A 242 -9.07 18.34 22.10
C LEU A 242 -9.85 18.40 23.41
N SER A 243 -10.70 17.41 23.71
CA SER A 243 -11.48 17.35 24.95
C SER A 243 -10.59 17.25 26.20
N GLN A 244 -9.43 16.61 26.08
CA GLN A 244 -8.43 16.54 27.16
C GLN A 244 -7.83 17.92 27.43
N SER A 245 -7.52 18.70 26.38
CA SER A 245 -7.03 20.08 26.52
C SER A 245 -8.07 21.02 27.11
N ALA A 246 -9.35 20.82 26.77
CA ALA A 246 -10.44 21.59 27.35
C ALA A 246 -10.52 21.43 28.88
N ALA A 247 -10.07 20.29 29.40
CA ALA A 247 -10.07 19.95 30.82
C ALA A 247 -8.78 20.32 31.58
N ALA A 248 -7.85 21.08 30.97
CA ALA A 248 -6.53 21.45 31.52
C ALA A 248 -6.56 22.42 32.73
N GLY A 249 -7.56 22.35 33.60
CA GLY A 249 -7.58 23.03 34.90
C GLY A 249 -8.06 24.49 34.86
N CYS A 250 -8.84 24.89 33.86
CA CYS A 250 -9.56 26.17 33.86
C CYS A 250 -11.00 25.99 33.32
N PRO A 251 -12.04 26.48 34.03
CA PRO A 251 -13.44 26.24 33.68
C PRO A 251 -13.88 26.91 32.37
N ARG A 252 -13.14 27.91 31.88
CA ARG A 252 -13.45 28.65 30.63
C ARG A 252 -12.66 28.14 29.43
N CYS A 253 -11.69 27.25 29.63
CA CYS A 253 -10.85 26.73 28.56
C CYS A 253 -11.65 25.95 27.52
N GLY A 254 -12.63 25.13 27.92
CA GLY A 254 -13.50 24.42 26.97
C GLY A 254 -14.28 25.36 26.03
N THR A 255 -14.90 26.40 26.58
CA THR A 255 -15.60 27.41 25.75
C THR A 255 -14.65 28.19 24.84
N SER A 256 -13.45 28.49 25.33
CA SER A 256 -12.42 29.20 24.56
C SER A 256 -11.84 28.35 23.42
N LEU A 257 -11.68 27.04 23.64
CA LEU A 257 -11.27 26.10 22.60
C LEU A 257 -12.31 26.05 21.48
N LEU A 258 -13.59 25.94 21.81
CA LEU A 258 -14.67 25.95 20.82
C LEU A 258 -14.71 27.27 20.03
N ALA A 259 -14.52 28.40 20.71
CA ALA A 259 -14.44 29.71 20.05
C ALA A 259 -13.20 29.85 19.13
N SER A 260 -12.16 29.03 19.33
CA SER A 260 -10.94 29.04 18.52
C SER A 260 -11.02 28.12 17.29
N HIS A 261 -12.20 27.59 16.96
CA HIS A 261 -12.37 26.60 15.88
C HIS A 261 -11.78 27.05 14.54
N GLU A 262 -12.00 28.30 14.12
CA GLU A 262 -11.45 28.79 12.85
C GLU A 262 -9.92 28.78 12.83
N ALA A 263 -9.28 29.16 13.93
CA ALA A 263 -7.82 29.15 14.05
C ALA A 263 -7.27 27.72 14.02
N LEU A 264 -7.93 26.79 14.71
CA LEU A 264 -7.57 25.36 14.70
C LEU A 264 -7.76 24.74 13.31
N THR A 265 -8.82 25.10 12.58
CA THR A 265 -9.06 24.62 11.21
C THR A 265 -8.00 25.15 10.23
N LYS A 266 -7.59 26.42 10.36
CA LYS A 266 -6.47 26.97 9.56
C LYS A 266 -5.15 26.26 9.87
N LEU A 267 -4.88 26.00 11.14
CA LEU A 267 -3.69 25.27 11.57
C LEU A 267 -3.69 23.83 11.06
N LYS A 268 -4.84 23.15 11.12
CA LYS A 268 -5.03 21.82 10.53
C LYS A 268 -4.72 21.84 9.04
N ALA A 269 -5.29 22.76 8.28
CA ALA A 269 -5.06 22.89 6.85
C ALA A 269 -3.57 23.18 6.51
N ALA A 270 -2.88 23.97 7.34
CA ALA A 270 -1.45 24.23 7.17
C ALA A 270 -0.60 22.96 7.37
N ILE A 271 -0.94 22.13 8.36
CA ILE A 271 -0.25 20.84 8.60
C ILE A 271 -0.59 19.84 7.49
N ASP A 272 -1.83 19.79 7.03
CA ASP A 272 -2.26 18.90 5.95
C ASP A 272 -1.58 19.24 4.62
N GLY A 273 -1.35 20.53 4.35
CA GLY A 273 -0.66 21.04 3.17
C GLY A 273 0.85 20.76 3.10
N LEU A 274 1.45 20.15 4.14
CA LEU A 274 2.83 19.70 4.08
C LEU A 274 3.02 18.57 3.05
N PRO A 275 4.24 18.36 2.52
CA PRO A 275 4.54 17.23 1.62
C PRO A 275 4.12 15.90 2.23
N SER A 276 3.24 15.15 1.53
CA SER A 276 2.61 13.92 2.03
C SER A 276 3.14 12.65 1.38
N THR A 277 3.92 12.76 0.31
CA THR A 277 4.47 11.62 -0.42
C THR A 277 5.98 11.74 -0.55
N VAL A 278 6.64 10.59 -0.74
CA VAL A 278 8.07 10.52 -1.06
C VAL A 278 8.40 11.19 -2.38
#